data_AF-A0A2S8PY57-F1
#
_entry.id   AF-A0A2S8PY57-F1
#
_cell.length_a   1.000
_cell.length_b   1.000
_cell.length_c   1.000
_cell.angle_alpha   90.00
_cell.angle_beta   90.00
_cell.angle_gamma   90.00
#
_symmetry.space_group_name_H-M   'P 1'
#
loop_
_entity.id
_entity.type
_entity.pdbx_description
1 polymer ?
#
loop_
_entity_poly.entity_id
_entity_poly.type
_entity_poly.pdbx_seq_one_letter_code
_entity_poly.pdbx_strand_id
1 'polypeptide(L)'
;MKILKITLSLLFLYFIYWAFGDTFFDRLFPFSPDEKKQLITVEGVVPKYTKPYVSAQYISKDCLRYQLDAGMSPYQVPTYYGLDLDVKADPQTGYFQAKLPFNGGGWCKWKINRAFVAVGYTDVSHLVKDAELSSGTGLAAFINDAARTNYSEASETRALNTINFSPVIYPVLKMVEGRPNRVSLQGKVDSFPFRLKLMPGEEWKITFKPKLDETKMPKITVTNGRGEWVEYPGGHIEINTQMVDTRYIK
;
A
#
# COMPACT_ATOMS: atom_id res chain seq x y z
N MET A 1 -56.47 3.31 8.16
CA MET A 1 -55.69 3.90 9.28
C MET A 1 -54.43 3.11 9.67
N LYS A 2 -54.42 1.77 9.65
CA LYS A 2 -53.21 0.95 9.95
C LYS A 2 -52.03 1.19 8.99
N ILE A 3 -52.30 1.28 7.68
CA ILE A 3 -51.25 1.45 6.65
C ILE A 3 -50.53 2.80 6.82
N LEU A 4 -51.27 3.89 7.03
CA LEU A 4 -50.72 5.24 7.24
C LEU A 4 -49.74 5.30 8.43
N LYS A 5 -50.08 4.65 9.55
CA LYS A 5 -49.22 4.57 10.75
C LYS A 5 -47.92 3.79 10.48
N ILE A 6 -47.98 2.73 9.67
CA ILE A 6 -46.81 1.92 9.34
C ILE A 6 -45.87 2.71 8.42
N THR A 7 -46.41 3.38 7.38
CA THR A 7 -45.61 4.26 6.52
C THR A 7 -44.98 5.42 7.27
N LEU A 8 -45.72 6.05 8.21
CA LEU A 8 -45.18 7.15 9.00
C LEU A 8 -44.07 6.69 9.96
N SER A 9 -44.22 5.50 10.54
CA SER A 9 -43.19 4.87 11.40
C SER A 9 -41.92 4.52 10.62
N LEU A 10 -42.08 3.95 9.41
CA LEU A 10 -40.95 3.65 8.52
C LEU A 10 -40.23 4.92 8.04
N LEU A 11 -40.97 5.99 7.72
CA LEU A 11 -40.41 7.29 7.37
C LEU A 11 -39.67 7.93 8.56
N PHE A 12 -40.19 7.76 9.78
CA PHE A 12 -39.54 8.26 10.99
C PHE A 12 -38.26 7.49 11.34
N LEU A 13 -38.27 6.15 11.20
CA LEU A 13 -37.07 5.33 11.34
C LEU A 13 -36.03 5.65 10.26
N TYR A 14 -36.48 5.88 9.02
CA TYR A 14 -35.62 6.34 7.94
C TYR A 14 -35.02 7.72 8.25
N PHE A 15 -35.79 8.64 8.82
CA PHE A 15 -35.33 9.96 9.24
C PHE A 15 -34.31 9.89 10.38
N ILE A 16 -34.53 9.05 11.40
CA ILE A 16 -33.56 8.84 12.49
C ILE A 16 -32.27 8.23 11.95
N TYR A 17 -32.36 7.23 11.09
CA TYR A 17 -31.20 6.61 10.46
C TYR A 17 -30.39 7.62 9.63
N TRP A 18 -31.07 8.48 8.87
CA TRP A 18 -30.43 9.55 8.10
C TRP A 18 -29.85 10.68 8.97
N ALA A 19 -30.53 11.06 10.06
CA ALA A 19 -30.13 12.19 10.89
C ALA A 19 -29.04 11.84 11.92
N PHE A 20 -28.99 10.58 12.37
CA PHE A 20 -28.09 10.15 13.44
C PHE A 20 -27.10 9.04 13.04
N GLY A 21 -27.19 8.47 11.83
CA GLY A 21 -26.33 7.37 11.40
C GLY A 21 -24.85 7.68 11.61
N ASP A 22 -24.34 8.75 11.00
CA ASP A 22 -22.91 9.07 11.00
C ASP A 22 -22.37 9.37 12.42
N THR A 23 -23.12 10.13 13.22
CA THR A 23 -22.73 10.46 14.60
C THR A 23 -22.84 9.27 15.56
N PHE A 24 -23.78 8.36 15.32
CA PHE A 24 -23.95 7.13 16.09
C PHE A 24 -22.84 6.12 15.78
N PHE A 25 -22.51 5.91 14.51
CA PHE A 25 -21.44 4.99 14.10
C PHE A 25 -20.06 5.49 14.55
N ASP A 26 -19.79 6.79 14.45
CA ASP A 26 -18.56 7.40 14.98
C ASP A 26 -18.36 7.11 16.48
N ARG A 27 -19.46 7.02 17.24
CA ARG A 27 -19.41 6.73 18.68
C ARG A 27 -19.22 5.25 18.99
N LEU A 28 -19.63 4.35 18.09
CA LEU A 28 -19.59 2.91 18.29
C LEU A 28 -18.30 2.27 17.80
N PHE A 29 -17.75 2.75 16.69
CA PHE A 29 -16.62 2.12 16.02
C PHE A 29 -15.38 2.99 16.08
N PRO A 30 -14.20 2.39 16.36
CA PRO A 30 -12.95 3.13 16.39
C PRO A 30 -12.62 3.72 15.03
N PHE A 31 -12.96 3.02 13.94
CA PHE A 31 -12.79 3.46 12.55
C PHE A 31 -14.15 3.42 11.85
N SER A 32 -14.62 4.57 11.38
CA SER A 32 -15.90 4.75 10.70
C SER A 32 -15.76 5.85 9.64
N PRO A 33 -15.19 5.51 8.46
CA PRO A 33 -14.95 6.50 7.43
C PRO A 33 -16.28 6.97 6.85
N ASP A 34 -16.39 8.28 6.64
CA ASP A 34 -17.54 8.85 5.96
C ASP A 34 -17.34 8.74 4.45
N GLU A 35 -18.12 7.85 3.82
CA GLU A 35 -18.03 7.58 2.38
C GLU A 35 -18.43 8.78 1.50
N LYS A 36 -19.11 9.79 2.06
CA LYS A 36 -19.49 11.03 1.34
C LYS A 36 -18.41 12.11 1.44
N LYS A 37 -17.38 11.93 2.28
CA LYS A 37 -16.27 12.89 2.44
C LYS A 37 -15.18 12.67 1.40
N GLN A 38 -14.26 13.63 1.33
CA GLN A 38 -13.08 13.66 0.47
C GLN A 38 -12.33 12.31 0.41
N LEU A 39 -12.20 11.75 -0.80
CA LEU A 39 -11.56 10.46 -1.09
C LEU A 39 -10.32 10.67 -1.96
N ILE A 40 -9.32 9.81 -1.76
CA ILE A 40 -8.17 9.69 -2.67
C ILE A 40 -8.48 8.51 -3.59
N THR A 41 -8.60 8.78 -4.88
CA THR A 41 -8.77 7.72 -5.88
C THR A 41 -7.42 7.08 -6.17
N VAL A 42 -7.35 5.77 -6.09
CA VAL A 42 -6.18 4.99 -6.49
C VAL A 42 -6.58 4.18 -7.70
N GLU A 43 -5.91 4.35 -8.82
CA GLU A 43 -6.22 3.64 -10.07
C GLU A 43 -4.95 3.23 -10.79
N GLY A 44 -5.07 2.31 -11.73
CA GLY A 44 -3.89 1.82 -12.41
C GLY A 44 -4.15 0.69 -13.36
N VAL A 45 -3.05 0.20 -13.94
CA VAL A 45 -3.04 -0.98 -14.80
C VAL A 45 -1.88 -1.85 -14.35
N VAL A 46 -2.18 -3.07 -13.89
CA VAL A 46 -1.15 -4.04 -13.51
C VAL A 46 -0.79 -4.98 -14.68
N PRO A 47 0.47 -5.43 -14.77
CA PRO A 47 0.91 -6.42 -15.74
C PRO A 47 0.20 -7.77 -15.59
N LYS A 48 0.30 -8.62 -16.64
CA LYS A 48 -0.15 -10.01 -16.58
C LYS A 48 0.56 -10.77 -15.46
N TYR A 49 -0.09 -11.81 -14.94
CA TYR A 49 0.40 -12.65 -13.85
C TYR A 49 0.62 -11.92 -12.52
N THR A 50 0.07 -10.70 -12.37
CA THR A 50 0.20 -9.90 -11.15
C THR A 50 -1.14 -9.42 -10.64
N LYS A 51 -1.18 -8.99 -9.38
CA LYS A 51 -2.35 -8.35 -8.75
C LYS A 51 -1.96 -7.07 -8.00
N PRO A 52 -2.85 -6.07 -7.96
CA PRO A 52 -2.63 -4.86 -7.20
C PRO A 52 -2.87 -5.08 -5.71
N TYR A 53 -2.20 -4.28 -4.90
CA TYR A 53 -2.43 -4.16 -3.46
C TYR A 53 -2.56 -2.68 -3.13
N VAL A 54 -3.68 -2.29 -2.52
CA VAL A 54 -3.90 -0.93 -2.07
C VAL A 54 -4.17 -0.96 -0.57
N SER A 55 -3.38 -0.20 0.17
CA SER A 55 -3.56 -0.08 1.61
C SER A 55 -3.26 1.33 2.10
N ALA A 56 -3.67 1.63 3.33
CA ALA A 56 -3.41 2.90 3.96
C ALA A 56 -3.08 2.72 5.44
N GLN A 57 -2.27 3.63 5.95
CA GLN A 57 -2.06 3.79 7.37
C GLN A 57 -2.72 5.09 7.81
N TYR A 58 -3.53 5.01 8.85
CA TYR A 58 -4.13 6.14 9.53
C TYR A 58 -3.43 6.39 10.86
N ILE A 59 -3.41 7.65 11.29
CA ILE A 59 -2.89 8.09 12.58
C ILE A 59 -4.01 8.76 13.37
N SER A 60 -4.05 8.50 14.67
CA SER A 60 -4.95 9.14 15.63
C SER A 60 -4.13 9.84 16.69
N LYS A 61 -4.43 11.13 16.92
CA LYS A 61 -3.91 11.91 18.05
C LYS A 61 -4.83 11.88 19.27
N ASP A 62 -6.05 11.35 19.12
CA ASP A 62 -7.05 11.29 20.20
C ASP A 62 -6.96 9.95 20.94
N CYS A 63 -6.94 8.84 20.20
CA CYS A 63 -6.58 7.52 20.73
C CYS A 63 -5.05 7.40 20.83
N LEU A 64 -4.55 7.52 22.05
CA LEU A 64 -3.13 7.43 22.39
C LEU A 64 -2.80 6.05 22.97
N ARG A 65 -1.55 5.59 22.76
CA ARG A 65 -1.00 4.39 23.39
C ARG A 65 0.10 4.80 24.37
N TYR A 66 0.17 4.08 25.49
CA TYR A 66 1.29 4.23 26.42
C TYR A 66 2.53 3.50 25.93
N GLN A 67 3.68 4.13 26.12
CA GLN A 67 5.01 3.55 25.98
C GLN A 67 5.85 3.93 27.20
N LEU A 68 6.93 3.19 27.43
CA LEU A 68 7.89 3.49 28.48
C LEU A 68 9.14 4.10 27.85
N ASP A 69 9.67 5.15 28.45
CA ASP A 69 10.96 5.69 28.06
C ASP A 69 12.12 4.84 28.63
N ALA A 70 13.36 5.23 28.34
CA ALA A 70 14.55 4.53 28.84
C ALA A 70 14.65 4.52 30.38
N GLY A 71 13.96 5.44 31.07
CA GLY A 71 13.86 5.53 32.52
C GLY A 71 12.64 4.80 33.09
N MET A 72 11.94 3.98 32.30
CA MET A 72 10.69 3.29 32.67
C MET A 72 9.53 4.23 33.04
N SER A 73 9.58 5.50 32.63
CA SER A 73 8.47 6.43 32.83
C SER A 73 7.45 6.32 31.69
N PRO A 74 6.15 6.25 31.99
CA PRO A 74 5.13 6.14 30.96
C PRO A 74 4.92 7.47 30.24
N TYR A 75 4.86 7.43 28.92
CA TYR A 75 4.47 8.55 28.06
C TYR A 75 3.49 8.10 26.98
N GLN A 76 2.68 9.03 26.50
CA GLN A 76 1.65 8.77 25.49
C GLN A 76 2.16 9.08 24.08
N VAL A 77 1.83 8.21 23.12
CA VAL A 77 2.13 8.40 21.70
C VAL A 77 0.89 8.22 20.84
N PRO A 78 0.83 8.84 19.64
CA PRO A 78 -0.21 8.58 18.67
C PRO A 78 -0.32 7.08 18.32
N THR A 79 -1.55 6.63 18.08
CA THR A 79 -1.82 5.27 17.60
C THR A 79 -1.96 5.25 16.09
N TYR A 80 -1.73 4.08 15.49
CA TYR A 80 -1.86 3.85 14.05
C TYR A 80 -2.89 2.75 13.76
N TYR A 81 -3.59 2.88 12.63
CA TYR A 81 -4.52 1.89 12.11
C TYR A 81 -4.18 1.56 10.66
N GLY A 82 -4.10 0.27 10.33
CA GLY A 82 -3.89 -0.20 8.96
C GLY A 82 -5.21 -0.55 8.29
N LEU A 83 -5.39 -0.10 7.06
CA LEU A 83 -6.52 -0.45 6.20
C LEU A 83 -5.97 -1.12 4.94
N ASP A 84 -6.27 -2.41 4.75
CA ASP A 84 -5.98 -3.14 3.52
C ASP A 84 -7.27 -3.32 2.73
N LEU A 85 -7.26 -2.97 1.45
CA LEU A 85 -8.42 -3.11 0.57
C LEU A 85 -8.29 -4.38 -0.29
N ASP A 86 -9.37 -5.15 -0.41
CA ASP A 86 -9.46 -6.23 -1.40
C ASP A 86 -9.73 -5.64 -2.79
N VAL A 87 -8.65 -5.33 -3.51
CA VAL A 87 -8.72 -4.72 -4.84
C VAL A 87 -8.53 -5.80 -5.90
N LYS A 88 -9.46 -5.85 -6.84
CA LYS A 88 -9.40 -6.75 -8.00
C LYS A 88 -9.09 -5.96 -9.25
N ALA A 89 -8.16 -6.47 -10.05
CA ALA A 89 -7.90 -5.96 -11.39
C ALA A 89 -8.79 -6.68 -12.41
N ASP A 90 -9.18 -5.97 -13.45
CA ASP A 90 -9.82 -6.54 -14.62
C ASP A 90 -8.86 -7.54 -15.29
N PRO A 91 -9.28 -8.78 -15.54
CA PRO A 91 -8.39 -9.84 -16.01
C PRO A 91 -7.91 -9.66 -17.46
N GLN A 92 -8.61 -8.85 -18.28
CA GLN A 92 -8.22 -8.62 -19.68
C GLN A 92 -7.30 -7.41 -19.82
N THR A 93 -7.63 -6.34 -19.12
CA THR A 93 -6.97 -5.03 -19.24
C THR A 93 -5.95 -4.78 -18.13
N GLY A 94 -6.02 -5.50 -17.01
CA GLY A 94 -5.24 -5.24 -15.81
C GLY A 94 -5.68 -3.99 -15.04
N TYR A 95 -6.77 -3.33 -15.46
CA TYR A 95 -7.22 -2.09 -14.84
C TYR A 95 -7.76 -2.33 -13.43
N PHE A 96 -7.42 -1.46 -12.48
CA PHE A 96 -8.00 -1.49 -11.14
C PHE A 96 -8.29 -0.09 -10.64
N GLN A 97 -9.24 -0.01 -9.70
CA GLN A 97 -9.57 1.23 -9.00
C GLN A 97 -9.98 0.93 -7.55
N ALA A 98 -9.55 1.79 -6.65
CA ALA A 98 -9.91 1.77 -5.24
C ALA A 98 -10.05 3.22 -4.73
N LYS A 99 -10.73 3.40 -3.60
CA LYS A 99 -10.90 4.70 -2.97
C LYS A 99 -10.45 4.61 -1.52
N LEU A 100 -9.55 5.52 -1.13
CA LEU A 100 -9.08 5.63 0.25
C LEU A 100 -9.74 6.84 0.91
N PRO A 101 -10.44 6.68 2.04
CA PRO A 101 -11.03 7.80 2.73
C PRO A 101 -9.93 8.67 3.35
N PHE A 102 -9.97 9.98 3.10
CA PHE A 102 -8.98 10.88 3.71
C PHE A 102 -9.15 10.96 5.24
N ASN A 103 -10.40 10.82 5.70
CA ASN A 103 -10.77 10.75 7.11
C ASN A 103 -11.31 9.36 7.42
N GLY A 104 -10.64 8.63 8.31
CA GLY A 104 -11.10 7.33 8.80
C GLY A 104 -12.21 7.44 9.85
N GLY A 105 -12.52 8.65 10.31
CA GLY A 105 -13.61 8.92 11.26
C GLY A 105 -13.48 8.13 12.57
N GLY A 106 -14.62 7.76 13.14
CA GLY A 106 -14.69 7.07 14.41
C GLY A 106 -14.32 7.94 15.61
N TRP A 107 -14.47 7.38 16.82
CA TRP A 107 -14.17 8.09 18.07
C TRP A 107 -12.67 8.40 18.24
N CYS A 108 -11.80 7.73 17.49
CA CYS A 108 -10.37 8.02 17.40
C CYS A 108 -10.02 9.12 16.37
N LYS A 109 -11.01 9.62 15.61
CA LYS A 109 -10.83 10.68 14.59
C LYS A 109 -9.66 10.43 13.64
N TRP A 110 -9.59 9.22 13.11
CA TRP A 110 -8.48 8.78 12.25
C TRP A 110 -8.26 9.70 11.06
N LYS A 111 -7.00 10.05 10.81
CA LYS A 111 -6.57 10.80 9.61
C LYS A 111 -5.59 9.95 8.82
N ILE A 112 -5.72 9.94 7.50
CA ILE A 112 -4.78 9.19 6.66
C ILE A 112 -3.37 9.79 6.85
N ASN A 113 -2.40 8.90 7.07
CA ASN A 113 -0.99 9.24 7.25
C ASN A 113 -0.18 8.83 6.01
N ARG A 114 -0.44 7.61 5.51
CA ARG A 114 0.23 7.06 4.33
C ARG A 114 -0.74 6.27 3.47
N ALA A 115 -0.56 6.32 2.16
CA ALA A 115 -1.20 5.44 1.21
C ALA A 115 -0.14 4.59 0.50
N PHE A 116 -0.43 3.32 0.27
CA PHE A 116 0.46 2.37 -0.38
C PHE A 116 -0.25 1.78 -1.59
N VAL A 117 0.49 1.67 -2.69
CA VAL A 117 0.05 0.99 -3.89
C VAL A 117 1.19 0.11 -4.36
N ALA A 118 0.95 -1.19 -4.45
CA ALA A 118 1.95 -2.16 -4.84
C ALA A 118 1.39 -3.17 -5.83
N VAL A 119 2.30 -3.91 -6.48
CA VAL A 119 1.99 -5.03 -7.35
C VAL A 119 2.81 -6.24 -6.94
N GLY A 120 2.20 -7.42 -6.94
CA GLY A 120 2.85 -8.69 -6.64
C GLY A 120 2.42 -9.76 -7.64
N TYR A 121 3.27 -10.75 -7.88
CA TYR A 121 2.91 -11.90 -8.71
C TYR A 121 1.76 -12.70 -8.10
N THR A 122 0.93 -13.25 -8.97
CA THR A 122 -0.07 -14.29 -8.65
C THR A 122 0.35 -15.67 -9.14
N ASP A 123 1.23 -15.71 -10.14
CA ASP A 123 1.78 -16.93 -10.71
C ASP A 123 3.18 -16.63 -11.27
N VAL A 124 4.13 -17.52 -11.02
CA VAL A 124 5.53 -17.44 -11.48
C VAL A 124 5.99 -18.74 -12.13
N SER A 125 5.07 -19.67 -12.37
CA SER A 125 5.35 -21.00 -12.93
C SER A 125 5.94 -20.93 -14.35
N HIS A 126 5.63 -19.88 -15.11
CA HIS A 126 6.22 -19.61 -16.42
C HIS A 126 7.67 -19.13 -16.35
N LEU A 127 8.11 -18.59 -15.20
CA LEU A 127 9.48 -18.13 -14.98
C LEU A 127 10.34 -19.23 -14.38
N VAL A 128 9.88 -19.81 -13.27
CA VAL A 128 10.61 -20.84 -12.51
C VAL A 128 9.62 -21.87 -12.00
N LYS A 129 9.82 -23.11 -12.42
CA LYS A 129 9.00 -24.24 -11.98
C LYS A 129 9.10 -24.40 -10.45
N ASP A 130 7.95 -24.65 -9.81
CA ASP A 130 7.82 -24.92 -8.37
C ASP A 130 8.35 -23.80 -7.45
N ALA A 131 8.45 -22.56 -7.97
CA ALA A 131 8.86 -21.41 -7.16
C ALA A 131 7.69 -20.81 -6.36
N GLU A 132 8.00 -20.36 -5.15
CA GLU A 132 7.08 -19.63 -4.29
C GLU A 132 7.02 -18.15 -4.67
N LEU A 133 5.83 -17.56 -4.53
CA LEU A 133 5.62 -16.12 -4.64
C LEU A 133 6.23 -15.41 -3.42
N SER A 134 6.89 -14.28 -3.66
CA SER A 134 7.47 -13.46 -2.59
C SER A 134 7.02 -12.00 -2.70
N SER A 135 7.83 -11.07 -2.20
CA SER A 135 7.47 -9.66 -2.06
C SER A 135 7.16 -8.97 -3.39
N GLY A 136 6.19 -8.05 -3.36
CA GLY A 136 5.92 -7.11 -4.43
C GLY A 136 6.72 -5.81 -4.29
N THR A 137 6.49 -4.89 -5.21
CA THR A 137 7.07 -3.52 -5.19
C THR A 137 6.01 -2.49 -5.57
N GLY A 138 6.24 -1.23 -5.23
CA GLY A 138 5.22 -0.20 -5.36
C GLY A 138 5.67 1.19 -4.97
N LEU A 139 4.73 2.00 -4.48
CA LEU A 139 4.95 3.32 -3.95
C LEU A 139 4.32 3.49 -2.56
N ALA A 140 4.89 4.40 -1.79
CA ALA A 140 4.35 4.88 -0.53
C ALA A 140 4.16 6.40 -0.62
N ALA A 141 2.92 6.86 -0.54
CA ALA A 141 2.57 8.28 -0.54
C ALA A 141 2.38 8.76 0.92
N PHE A 142 3.29 9.63 1.36
CA PHE A 142 3.21 10.36 2.62
C PHE A 142 2.27 11.55 2.43
N ILE A 143 1.16 11.54 3.16
CA ILE A 143 0.09 12.52 2.94
C ILE A 143 0.36 13.78 3.76
N ASN A 144 0.36 14.93 3.09
CA ASN A 144 0.59 16.25 3.67
C ASN A 144 1.90 16.33 4.48
N ASP A 145 1.78 16.51 5.80
CA ASP A 145 2.88 16.68 6.75
C ASP A 145 3.09 15.43 7.61
N ALA A 146 2.69 14.25 7.10
CA ALA A 146 2.97 12.97 7.73
C ALA A 146 4.45 12.84 8.13
N ALA A 147 4.69 12.35 9.34
CA ALA A 147 6.04 12.21 9.87
C ALA A 147 6.88 11.24 9.01
N ARG A 148 8.09 11.68 8.69
CA ARG A 148 9.11 10.94 7.95
C ARG A 148 9.65 9.86 8.87
N THR A 149 9.22 8.62 8.71
CA THR A 149 9.95 7.51 9.32
C THR A 149 10.69 6.81 8.18
N ASN A 150 12.00 6.71 8.31
CA ASN A 150 12.90 5.91 7.46
C ASN A 150 13.20 6.45 6.05
N TYR A 151 12.74 7.65 5.67
CA TYR A 151 13.09 8.29 4.38
C TYR A 151 13.76 9.64 4.60
N SER A 152 14.78 9.92 3.79
CA SER A 152 15.42 11.23 3.74
C SER A 152 14.67 12.15 2.78
N GLU A 153 14.72 13.46 3.01
CA GLU A 153 14.07 14.43 2.13
C GLU A 153 14.60 14.38 0.68
N ALA A 154 15.85 13.95 0.49
CA ALA A 154 16.46 13.78 -0.83
C ALA A 154 15.96 12.55 -1.59
N SER A 155 15.32 11.59 -0.92
CA SER A 155 14.82 10.36 -1.53
C SER A 155 13.36 10.45 -2.00
N GLU A 156 12.62 11.49 -1.60
CA GLU A 156 11.18 11.63 -1.86
C GLU A 156 10.89 12.44 -3.13
N THR A 157 9.91 11.97 -3.91
CA THR A 157 9.35 12.77 -5.01
C THR A 157 8.17 13.59 -4.50
N ARG A 158 8.24 14.91 -4.64
CA ARG A 158 7.15 15.82 -4.24
C ARG A 158 6.04 15.79 -5.30
N ALA A 159 4.80 15.70 -4.85
CA ALA A 159 3.60 15.68 -5.66
C ALA A 159 2.50 16.55 -5.04
N LEU A 160 1.65 17.14 -5.89
CA LEU A 160 0.53 17.98 -5.48
C LEU A 160 -0.75 17.40 -6.07
N ASN A 161 -1.69 17.01 -5.19
CA ASN A 161 -3.00 16.41 -5.47
C ASN A 161 -2.97 15.06 -6.21
N THR A 162 -2.05 14.89 -7.17
CA THR A 162 -1.97 13.74 -8.03
C THR A 162 -0.57 13.13 -8.07
N ILE A 163 -0.51 11.81 -8.16
CA ILE A 163 0.70 11.04 -8.47
C ILE A 163 0.42 10.28 -9.77
N ASN A 164 1.33 10.37 -10.74
CA ASN A 164 1.35 9.50 -11.92
C ASN A 164 2.67 8.75 -11.94
N PHE A 165 2.63 7.44 -11.68
CA PHE A 165 3.83 6.64 -11.48
C PHE A 165 3.82 5.37 -12.33
N SER A 166 4.83 5.23 -13.19
CA SER A 166 4.98 4.12 -14.13
C SER A 166 6.40 3.55 -14.07
N PRO A 167 6.79 2.87 -12.98
CA PRO A 167 8.12 2.29 -12.87
C PRO A 167 8.28 1.09 -13.79
N VAL A 168 9.51 0.84 -14.23
CA VAL A 168 9.90 -0.49 -14.72
C VAL A 168 10.25 -1.35 -13.51
N ILE A 169 9.72 -2.57 -13.48
CA ILE A 169 9.93 -3.53 -12.41
C ILE A 169 10.42 -4.86 -13.01
N TYR A 170 11.23 -5.59 -12.24
CA TYR A 170 11.89 -6.81 -12.68
C TYR A 170 11.58 -7.97 -11.73
N PRO A 171 11.43 -9.20 -12.23
CA PRO A 171 11.49 -10.38 -11.38
C PRO A 171 12.89 -10.54 -10.78
N VAL A 172 12.95 -11.04 -9.56
CA VAL A 172 14.20 -11.45 -8.91
C VAL A 172 14.03 -12.87 -8.39
N LEU A 173 14.94 -13.76 -8.79
CA LEU A 173 14.97 -15.12 -8.29
C LEU A 173 15.86 -15.21 -7.06
N LYS A 174 15.34 -15.75 -5.97
CA LYS A 174 16.11 -16.08 -4.79
C LYS A 174 16.18 -17.59 -4.59
N MET A 175 17.40 -18.11 -4.62
CA MET A 175 17.74 -19.51 -4.40
C MET A 175 18.50 -19.60 -3.08
N VAL A 176 17.90 -20.27 -2.10
CA VAL A 176 18.54 -20.51 -0.80
C VAL A 176 18.68 -22.01 -0.64
N GLU A 177 19.89 -22.48 -0.38
CA GLU A 177 20.17 -23.90 -0.19
C GLU A 177 19.25 -24.51 0.89
N GLY A 178 18.56 -25.59 0.53
CA GLY A 178 17.59 -26.25 1.41
C GLY A 178 16.22 -25.57 1.53
N ARG A 179 15.92 -24.55 0.71
CA ARG A 179 14.59 -23.92 0.66
C ARG A 179 14.05 -23.89 -0.78
N PRO A 180 12.71 -23.81 -0.94
CA PRO A 180 12.11 -23.55 -2.23
C PRO A 180 12.63 -22.25 -2.84
N ASN A 181 12.74 -22.23 -4.17
CA ASN A 181 13.04 -21.02 -4.92
C ASN A 181 11.94 -19.99 -4.72
N ARG A 182 12.30 -18.71 -4.68
CA ARG A 182 11.35 -17.62 -4.49
C ARG A 182 11.50 -16.61 -5.61
N VAL A 183 10.38 -16.09 -6.11
CA VAL A 183 10.37 -15.01 -7.09
C VAL A 183 9.67 -13.80 -6.49
N SER A 184 10.38 -12.67 -6.43
CA SER A 184 9.85 -11.37 -6.01
C SER A 184 9.83 -10.38 -7.18
N LEU A 185 9.13 -9.27 -7.00
CA LEU A 185 9.21 -8.10 -7.88
C LEU A 185 10.03 -7.00 -7.21
N GLN A 186 10.92 -6.39 -7.99
CA GLN A 186 11.77 -5.30 -7.52
C GLN A 186 11.80 -4.14 -8.52
N GLY A 187 11.59 -2.93 -8.01
CA GLY A 187 11.86 -1.69 -8.73
C GLY A 187 13.23 -1.12 -8.35
N LYS A 188 13.52 0.12 -8.74
CA LYS A 188 14.76 0.82 -8.37
C LYS A 188 15.01 0.84 -6.86
N VAL A 189 13.92 0.90 -6.09
CA VAL A 189 13.86 0.81 -4.63
C VAL A 189 12.69 -0.10 -4.27
N ASP A 190 12.67 -0.63 -3.04
CA ASP A 190 11.61 -1.56 -2.59
C ASP A 190 10.21 -0.93 -2.68
N SER A 191 10.09 0.31 -2.19
CA SER A 191 8.89 1.14 -2.31
C SER A 191 9.29 2.59 -2.58
N PHE A 192 8.75 3.17 -3.64
CA PHE A 192 9.07 4.54 -4.05
C PHE A 192 8.36 5.55 -3.15
N PRO A 193 9.10 6.40 -2.42
CA PRO A 193 8.49 7.33 -1.49
C PRO A 193 8.06 8.62 -2.20
N PHE A 194 6.80 8.99 -2.04
CA PHE A 194 6.22 10.24 -2.53
C PHE A 194 5.76 11.10 -1.38
N ARG A 195 5.97 12.42 -1.47
CA ARG A 195 5.29 13.37 -0.59
C ARG A 195 4.12 13.99 -1.33
N LEU A 196 2.91 13.58 -0.98
CA LEU A 196 1.69 14.00 -1.63
C LEU A 196 0.97 15.06 -0.78
N LYS A 197 1.04 16.32 -1.21
CA LYS A 197 0.26 17.40 -0.60
C LYS A 197 -1.12 17.46 -1.24
N LEU A 198 -2.17 17.41 -0.43
CA LEU A 198 -3.56 17.40 -0.85
C LEU A 198 -4.22 18.75 -0.53
N MET A 199 -4.64 19.48 -1.55
CA MET A 199 -5.32 20.76 -1.42
C MET A 199 -6.85 20.57 -1.39
N PRO A 200 -7.57 21.27 -0.50
CA PRO A 200 -9.03 21.24 -0.49
C PRO A 200 -9.64 21.70 -1.82
N GLY A 201 -10.75 21.09 -2.24
CA GLY A 201 -11.46 21.43 -3.49
C GLY A 201 -10.88 20.79 -4.76
N GLU A 202 -9.72 20.16 -4.67
CA GLU A 202 -9.05 19.51 -5.81
C GLU A 202 -9.37 18.01 -5.89
N GLU A 203 -9.20 17.43 -7.08
CA GLU A 203 -9.23 15.99 -7.25
C GLU A 203 -7.95 15.35 -6.70
N TRP A 204 -8.10 14.35 -5.84
CA TRP A 204 -6.97 13.62 -5.26
C TRP A 204 -6.83 12.24 -5.89
N LYS A 205 -5.70 11.99 -6.55
CA LYS A 205 -5.53 10.79 -7.36
C LYS A 205 -4.13 10.19 -7.33
N ILE A 206 -4.03 8.87 -7.26
CA ILE A 206 -2.79 8.12 -7.42
C ILE A 206 -2.99 7.16 -8.58
N THR A 207 -2.26 7.39 -9.67
CA THR A 207 -2.25 6.53 -10.86
C THR A 207 -0.97 5.70 -10.89
N PHE A 208 -1.10 4.38 -10.81
CA PHE A 208 0.02 3.43 -10.78
C PHE A 208 -0.03 2.46 -11.97
N LYS A 209 0.96 2.55 -12.87
CA LYS A 209 1.01 1.76 -14.10
C LYS A 209 2.42 1.17 -14.30
N PRO A 210 2.83 0.19 -13.49
CA PRO A 210 4.14 -0.41 -13.62
C PRO A 210 4.29 -1.20 -14.93
N LYS A 211 5.51 -1.22 -15.47
CA LYS A 211 5.90 -2.05 -16.61
C LYS A 211 6.77 -3.20 -16.12
N LEU A 212 6.29 -4.43 -16.26
CA LEU A 212 7.05 -5.63 -15.93
C LEU A 212 7.96 -6.02 -17.09
N ASP A 213 9.25 -6.18 -16.82
CA ASP A 213 10.25 -6.69 -17.77
C ASP A 213 10.80 -8.02 -17.28
N GLU A 214 10.19 -9.12 -17.72
CA GLU A 214 10.62 -10.48 -17.36
C GLU A 214 11.85 -10.95 -18.15
N THR A 215 12.30 -10.19 -19.14
CA THR A 215 13.51 -10.56 -19.91
C THR A 215 14.79 -10.39 -19.09
N LYS A 216 14.71 -9.62 -18.00
CA LYS A 216 15.81 -9.35 -17.10
C LYS A 216 15.47 -9.86 -15.70
N MET A 217 16.18 -10.88 -15.26
CA MET A 217 15.92 -11.54 -13.99
C MET A 217 17.22 -11.80 -13.24
N PRO A 218 17.61 -10.92 -12.30
CA PRO A 218 18.71 -11.17 -11.38
C PRO A 218 18.45 -12.41 -10.53
N LYS A 219 19.55 -13.07 -10.14
CA LYS A 219 19.53 -14.30 -9.34
C LYS A 219 20.36 -14.09 -8.08
N ILE A 220 19.70 -14.19 -6.93
CA ILE A 220 20.33 -14.23 -5.61
C ILE A 220 20.56 -15.69 -5.27
N THR A 221 21.81 -16.05 -4.99
CA THR A 221 22.17 -17.39 -4.49
C THR A 221 22.70 -17.28 -3.08
N VAL A 222 22.16 -18.08 -2.17
CA VAL A 222 22.63 -18.19 -0.78
C VAL A 222 22.93 -19.65 -0.49
N THR A 223 24.17 -19.92 -0.11
CA THR A 223 24.65 -21.27 0.18
C THR A 223 25.10 -21.38 1.64
N ASN A 224 24.94 -22.56 2.22
CA ASN A 224 25.44 -22.84 3.56
C ASN A 224 26.96 -23.02 3.48
N GLY A 225 27.68 -21.95 3.84
CA GLY A 225 29.14 -21.98 4.01
C GLY A 225 29.97 -21.67 2.76
N ARG A 226 29.38 -21.46 1.57
CA ARG A 226 30.10 -20.96 0.37
C ARG A 226 29.82 -19.50 0.04
N GLY A 227 28.96 -18.84 0.82
CA GLY A 227 28.65 -17.42 0.70
C GLY A 227 27.37 -17.12 -0.05
N GLU A 228 27.21 -15.85 -0.40
CA GLU A 228 26.05 -15.28 -1.07
C GLU A 228 26.49 -14.35 -2.19
N TRP A 229 25.74 -14.34 -3.29
CA TRP A 229 26.02 -13.47 -4.42
C TRP A 229 24.77 -13.18 -5.26
N VAL A 230 24.85 -12.14 -6.07
CA VAL A 230 23.85 -11.73 -7.05
C VAL A 230 24.44 -11.84 -8.45
N GLU A 231 23.80 -12.63 -9.31
CA GLU A 231 24.11 -12.71 -10.73
C GLU A 231 23.11 -11.88 -11.53
N TYR A 232 23.61 -11.01 -12.40
CA TYR A 232 22.80 -10.17 -13.26
C TYR A 232 22.71 -10.73 -14.69
N PRO A 233 21.63 -10.43 -15.45
CA PRO A 233 21.46 -10.94 -16.82
C PRO A 233 22.63 -10.65 -17.78
N GLY A 234 23.36 -9.55 -17.57
CA GLY A 234 24.55 -9.18 -18.35
C GLY A 234 25.84 -9.89 -17.94
N GLY A 235 25.79 -10.88 -17.04
CA GLY A 235 26.95 -11.64 -16.56
C GLY A 235 27.76 -10.97 -15.44
N HIS A 236 27.35 -9.79 -14.98
CA HIS A 236 27.94 -9.18 -13.78
C HIS A 236 27.57 -10.00 -12.53
N ILE A 237 28.51 -10.11 -11.59
CA ILE A 237 28.33 -10.83 -10.33
C ILE A 237 28.80 -9.94 -9.18
N GLU A 238 27.93 -9.78 -8.17
CA GLU A 238 28.29 -9.14 -6.91
C GLU A 238 28.33 -10.19 -5.79
N ILE A 239 29.47 -10.31 -5.12
CA ILE A 239 29.70 -11.28 -4.04
C ILE A 239 29.45 -10.67 -2.66
N ASN A 240 29.15 -11.51 -1.68
CA ASN A 240 28.88 -11.13 -0.28
C ASN A 240 27.70 -10.16 -0.13
N THR A 241 26.68 -10.33 -0.98
CA THR A 241 25.45 -9.55 -0.92
C THR A 241 24.25 -10.37 -1.42
N GLN A 242 23.08 -10.05 -0.88
CA GLN A 242 21.78 -10.46 -1.43
C GLN A 242 21.01 -9.27 -2.02
N MET A 243 21.58 -8.06 -1.95
CA MET A 243 20.95 -6.83 -2.43
C MET A 243 21.14 -6.71 -3.93
N VAL A 244 20.03 -6.62 -4.66
CA VAL A 244 20.04 -6.39 -6.11
C VAL A 244 20.15 -4.89 -6.38
N ASP A 245 21.19 -4.50 -7.08
CA ASP A 245 21.36 -3.15 -7.63
C ASP A 245 20.79 -3.07 -9.05
N THR A 246 19.69 -2.34 -9.18
CA THR A 246 19.00 -2.16 -10.45
C THR A 246 19.85 -1.54 -11.57
N ARG A 247 20.99 -0.90 -11.25
CA ARG A 247 21.92 -0.34 -12.26
C ARG A 247 22.60 -1.41 -13.11
N TYR A 248 22.69 -2.64 -12.63
CA TYR A 248 23.27 -3.77 -13.36
C TYR A 248 22.23 -4.62 -14.09
N ILE A 249 20.94 -4.28 -13.97
CA ILE A 249 19.84 -4.91 -14.71
C ILE A 249 19.77 -4.29 -16.11
N LYS A 250 20.75 -4.63 -16.96
CA LYS A 250 20.89 -4.14 -18.33
C LYS A 250 20.27 -5.06 -19.36
#